data_AF-A0A7X7NYJ0-F1
#
_entry.id   AF-A0A7X7NYJ0-F1
#
_cell.length_a   1.000
_cell.length_b   1.000
_cell.length_c   1.000
_cell.angle_alpha   90.00
_cell.angle_beta   90.00
_cell.angle_gamma   90.00
#
_symmetry.space_group_name_H-M   'P 1'
#
loop_
_entity.id
_entity.type
_entity.pdbx_description
1 polymer ?
#
loop_
_entity_poly.entity_id
_entity_poly.type
_entity_poly.pdbx_seq_one_letter_code
_entity_poly.pdbx_strand_id
1 'polypeptide(L)'
;QGGTVFLLAFTAFLSINLGIINLLPIPALDGSRIVFALVEAIRRKPLEPEREGFIHWVGFLFLITLIIFVTYNDIIRIIKG
;
A
#
# COMPACT_ATOMS: atom_id res chain seq x y z
N GLN A 1 -20.75 -0.99 30.53
CA GLN A 1 -21.35 -1.65 29.35
C GLN A 1 -21.02 -0.95 28.01
N GLY A 2 -20.55 0.31 27.99
CA GLY A 2 -20.14 1.00 26.74
C GLY A 2 -18.74 0.68 26.20
N GLY A 3 -17.84 0.07 27.00
CA GLY A 3 -16.45 -0.18 26.60
C GLY A 3 -16.32 -1.15 25.41
N THR A 4 -17.08 -2.25 25.40
CA THR A 4 -17.06 -3.22 24.30
C THR A 4 -17.58 -2.61 23.00
N VAL A 5 -18.65 -1.79 23.08
CA VAL A 5 -19.22 -1.11 21.91
C VAL A 5 -18.22 -0.10 21.33
N PHE A 6 -17.51 0.65 22.18
CA PHE A 6 -16.45 1.56 21.75
C PHE A 6 -15.30 0.81 21.06
N LEU A 7 -14.82 -0.29 21.65
CA LEU A 7 -13.74 -1.08 21.07
C LEU A 7 -14.13 -1.70 19.71
N LEU A 8 -15.37 -2.18 19.58
CA LEU A 8 -15.88 -2.69 18.31
C LEU A 8 -15.97 -1.58 17.26
N ALA A 9 -16.51 -0.41 17.61
CA ALA A 9 -16.58 0.74 16.70
C ALA A 9 -15.19 1.22 16.27
N PHE A 10 -14.23 1.28 17.20
CA PHE A 10 -12.85 1.65 16.92
C PHE A 10 -12.15 0.62 16.02
N THR A 11 -12.32 -0.66 16.32
CA THR A 11 -11.74 -1.76 15.50
C THR A 11 -12.34 -1.75 14.10
N ALA A 12 -13.66 -1.55 13.98
CA ALA A 12 -14.32 -1.43 12.68
C ALA A 12 -13.78 -0.23 11.89
N PHE A 13 -13.61 0.93 12.54
CA PHE A 13 -13.03 2.11 11.92
C PHE A 13 -11.60 1.87 11.41
N LEU A 14 -10.74 1.27 12.24
CA LEU A 14 -9.38 0.91 11.82
C LEU A 14 -9.37 -0.10 10.68
N SER A 15 -10.20 -1.13 10.76
CA SER A 15 -10.29 -2.17 9.73
C SER A 15 -10.75 -1.62 8.39
N ILE A 16 -11.69 -0.67 8.37
CA ILE A 16 -12.14 0.00 7.14
C ILE A 16 -11.00 0.85 6.55
N ASN A 17 -10.30 1.63 7.38
CA ASN A 17 -9.18 2.45 6.90
C ASN A 17 -8.06 1.58 6.30
N LEU A 18 -7.67 0.51 7.01
CA LEU A 18 -6.68 -0.44 6.53
C LEU A 18 -7.15 -1.15 5.25
N GLY A 19 -8.43 -1.54 5.19
CA GLY A 19 -9.04 -2.12 4.00
C GLY A 19 -8.97 -1.18 2.79
N ILE A 20 -9.31 0.09 2.97
CA ILE A 20 -9.23 1.11 1.91
C ILE A 20 -7.79 1.30 1.44
N ILE A 21 -6.83 1.43 2.36
CA ILE A 21 -5.40 1.58 2.03
C ILE A 21 -4.90 0.35 1.28
N ASN A 22 -5.24 -0.86 1.74
CA ASN A 22 -4.82 -2.10 1.11
C ASN A 22 -5.42 -2.29 -0.29
N LEU A 23 -6.57 -1.72 -0.60
CA LEU A 23 -7.16 -1.77 -1.94
C LEU A 23 -6.48 -0.83 -2.94
N LEU A 24 -5.64 0.10 -2.49
CA LEU A 24 -4.91 0.98 -3.40
C LEU A 24 -3.90 0.17 -4.23
N PRO A 25 -3.64 0.58 -5.48
CA PRO A 25 -2.68 -0.07 -6.37
C PRO A 25 -1.24 0.31 -6.01
N ILE A 26 -0.86 0.14 -4.74
CA ILE A 26 0.48 0.40 -4.24
C ILE A 26 1.26 -0.91 -4.21
N PRO A 27 2.47 -0.97 -4.80
CA PRO A 27 3.36 -2.10 -4.71
C PRO A 27 3.56 -2.55 -3.26
N ALA A 28 3.45 -3.85 -3.00
CA ALA A 28 3.47 -4.51 -1.69
C ALA A 28 2.15 -4.54 -0.89
N LEU A 29 1.06 -3.95 -1.38
CA LEU A 29 -0.29 -4.09 -0.81
C LEU A 29 -1.15 -5.10 -1.58
N ASP A 30 -2.17 -5.67 -0.92
CA ASP A 30 -3.07 -6.68 -1.49
C ASP A 30 -3.83 -6.18 -2.74
N GLY A 31 -4.14 -4.89 -2.81
CA GLY A 31 -4.87 -4.24 -3.90
C GLY A 31 -4.11 -4.22 -5.22
N SER A 32 -2.76 -4.22 -5.17
CA SER A 32 -1.95 -4.33 -6.39
C SER A 32 -2.19 -5.68 -7.10
N ARG A 33 -2.28 -6.78 -6.34
CA ARG A 33 -2.62 -8.11 -6.87
C ARG A 33 -4.01 -8.14 -7.48
N ILE A 34 -4.98 -7.49 -6.84
CA ILE A 34 -6.36 -7.38 -7.37
C ILE A 34 -6.35 -6.64 -8.72
N VAL A 35 -5.58 -5.55 -8.83
CA VAL A 35 -5.45 -4.81 -10.09
C VAL A 35 -4.76 -5.66 -11.16
N PHE A 36 -3.72 -6.42 -10.83
CA PHE A 36 -3.09 -7.34 -11.79
C PHE A 36 -4.05 -8.45 -12.24
N ALA A 37 -4.81 -9.04 -11.31
CA ALA A 37 -5.82 -10.04 -11.63
C ALA A 37 -6.95 -9.48 -12.51
N LEU A 38 -7.38 -8.23 -12.28
CA LEU A 38 -8.34 -7.54 -13.14
C LEU A 38 -7.76 -7.30 -14.55
N VAL A 39 -6.50 -6.86 -14.63
CA VAL A 39 -5.81 -6.68 -15.91
C VAL A 39 -5.67 -8.01 -16.65
N GLU A 40 -5.36 -9.10 -15.95
CA GLU A 40 -5.31 -10.45 -16.50
C GLU A 40 -6.68 -10.92 -17.00
N ALA A 41 -7.74 -10.71 -16.22
CA ALA A 41 -9.12 -11.04 -16.61
C ALA A 41 -9.54 -10.29 -17.89
N ILE A 42 -9.12 -9.03 -18.04
CA ILE A 42 -9.37 -8.23 -19.25
C ILE A 42 -8.50 -8.71 -20.42
N ARG A 43 -7.20 -8.98 -20.20
CA ARG A 43 -6.26 -9.43 -21.25
C ARG A 43 -6.46 -10.89 -21.67
N ARG A 44 -7.14 -11.71 -20.86
CA ARG A 44 -7.30 -13.17 -21.01
C ARG A 44 -5.98 -13.91 -21.24
N LYS A 45 -4.86 -13.32 -20.82
CA LYS A 45 -3.52 -13.89 -20.92
C LYS A 45 -2.85 -13.79 -19.57
N PRO A 46 -2.33 -14.90 -19.02
CA PRO A 46 -1.67 -14.88 -17.73
C PRO A 46 -0.47 -13.94 -17.78
N LEU A 47 -0.35 -13.08 -16.78
CA LEU A 47 0.88 -12.34 -16.55
C LEU A 47 1.89 -13.31 -15.96
N GLU A 48 3.10 -13.35 -16.52
CA GLU A 48 4.17 -14.18 -15.97
C GLU A 48 4.48 -13.73 -14.52
N PRO A 49 4.53 -14.65 -13.54
CA PRO A 49 4.81 -14.33 -12.14
C PRO A 49 6.12 -13.57 -11.94
N GLU A 50 7.10 -13.79 -12.82
CA GLU A 50 8.38 -13.07 -12.84
C GLU A 50 8.21 -11.57 -13.11
N ARG A 51 7.25 -11.20 -13.96
CA ARG A 51 6.96 -9.81 -14.31
C ARG A 51 6.20 -9.10 -13.19
N GLU A 52 5.28 -9.80 -12.53
CA GLU A 52 4.60 -9.28 -11.33
C GLU A 52 5.60 -9.03 -10.20
N GLY A 53 6.47 -10.00 -9.92
CA GLY A 53 7.53 -9.88 -8.91
C GLY A 53 8.50 -8.72 -9.20
N PHE A 54 8.88 -8.53 -10.47
CA PHE A 54 9.73 -7.41 -10.86
C PHE A 54 9.05 -6.05 -10.66
N ILE A 55 7.79 -5.89 -11.08
CA ILE A 55 7.04 -4.63 -10.89
C ILE A 55 6.87 -4.32 -9.41
N HIS A 56 6.55 -5.33 -8.60
CA HIS A 56 6.48 -5.19 -7.14
C HIS A 56 7.81 -4.75 -6.54
N TRP A 57 8.91 -5.37 -6.94
CA TRP A 57 10.24 -5.05 -6.41
C TRP A 57 10.69 -3.65 -6.80
N VAL A 58 10.51 -3.26 -8.06
CA VAL A 58 10.81 -1.90 -8.55
C VAL A 58 9.95 -0.86 -7.82
N GLY A 59 8.65 -1.13 -7.69
CA GLY A 59 7.73 -0.26 -6.98
C GLY A 59 8.08 -0.12 -5.49
N PHE A 60 8.46 -1.22 -4.84
CA PHE A 60 8.92 -1.20 -3.46
C PHE A 60 10.21 -0.40 -3.28
N LEU A 61 11.20 -0.59 -4.17
CA LEU A 61 12.46 0.16 -4.16
C LEU A 61 12.21 1.66 -4.36
N PHE A 62 11.29 2.02 -5.26
CA PHE A 62 10.87 3.40 -5.49
C PHE A 62 10.25 4.01 -4.22
N LEU A 63 9.35 3.29 -3.55
CA LEU A 63 8.73 3.73 -2.30
C LEU A 63 9.77 3.96 -1.20
N ILE A 64 10.69 3.02 -0.99
CA ILE A 64 11.76 3.16 0.01
C ILE A 64 12.64 4.38 -0.29
N THR A 65 13.00 4.58 -1.56
CA THR A 65 13.79 5.74 -1.98
C THR A 65 13.06 7.05 -1.69
N LEU A 66 11.75 7.10 -1.98
CA LEU A 66 10.92 8.27 -1.71
C LEU A 66 10.82 8.55 -0.20
N ILE A 67 10.61 7.51 0.62
CA ILE A 67 10.58 7.65 2.09
C ILE A 67 11.89 8.25 2.60
N ILE A 68 13.04 7.74 2.15
CA ILE A 68 14.36 8.26 2.55
C ILE A 68 14.52 9.72 2.10
N PHE A 69 14.16 10.03 0.86
CA PHE A 69 14.29 11.38 0.30
C PHE A 69 13.44 12.41 1.06
N VAL A 70 12.16 12.09 1.30
CA VAL A 70 11.24 12.97 2.04
C VAL A 70 11.72 13.12 3.49
N THR A 71 12.08 12.01 4.15
CA THR A 71 12.59 12.04 5.53
C THR A 71 13.86 12.90 5.65
N TYR A 72 14.79 12.78 4.70
CA TYR A 72 16.00 13.61 4.66
C TYR A 72 15.67 15.10 4.50
N ASN A 73 14.74 15.43 3.60
CA ASN A 73 14.29 16.80 3.41
C ASN A 73 13.61 17.36 4.67
N ASP A 74 12.79 16.56 5.34
CA ASP A 74 12.14 16.92 6.60
C ASP A 74 13.17 17.16 7.71
N ILE A 75 14.19 16.31 7.84
CA ILE A 75 15.28 16.48 8.81
C ILE A 75 16.06 17.78 8.53
N ILE A 76 16.45 18.04 7.28
CA ILE A 76 17.17 19.28 6.94
C ILE A 76 16.30 20.49 7.25
N ARG A 77 15.01 20.43 6.91
CA ARG A 77 14.08 21.52 7.17
C ARG A 77 13.95 21.81 8.67
N ILE A 78 13.91 20.78 9.50
CA ILE A 78 13.86 20.91 10.97
C ILE A 78 15.18 21.46 11.54
N ILE A 79 16.34 21.14 10.95
CA ILE A 79 17.65 21.60 11.43
C ILE A 79 17.97 23.02 10.95
N LYS A 80 17.55 23.40 9.74
CA LYS A 80 17.80 24.73 9.15
C LYS A 80 16.73 25.78 9.48
N GLY A 81 15.53 25.35 9.85
CA GLY A 81 14.47 26.20 10.39
C GLY A 81 14.63 26.38 11.89
#